data_AF-A0A1B3E0N9-F1
#
_entry.id   AF-A0A1B3E0N9-F1
#
_cell.length_a   1.000
_cell.length_b   1.000
_cell.length_c   1.000
_cell.angle_alpha   90.00
_cell.angle_beta   90.00
_cell.angle_gamma   90.00
#
_symmetry.space_group_name_H-M   'P 1'
#
loop_
_entity.id
_entity.type
_entity.pdbx_description
1 polymer ?
#
loop_
_entity_poly.entity_id
_entity_poly.type
_entity_poly.pdbx_seq_one_letter_code
_entity_poly.pdbx_strand_id
1 'polypeptide(L)'
;MSVQINDKLQKTLNGLNANSRFSTWLWFFIKSQSPQTNLGEFRSPGMRDRMAEAINQDAHRAEFIEAQSAMFLLPEQSLRWITDDKRQNIFLIRKLAEKNGNNYITSPTNLTGRDLTIAIIDIWPIDQAQKSALVNQTKWEWESHTSSDHIFKWLDDPDEKEKLVTAWEIAKSKYPLLFFQQSQSQEKDDLIISLDSSTLTTPEKILLMDSIKKRWSQNKYRAKMTGKKQYNFIMSEKAIKRLDKLAEKHDLKRTQVLEILLQMEEEKGAYIPKKLNPLIDI
;
A
#
# COMPACT_ATOMS: atom_id res chain seq x y z
N MET A 1 11.65 21.91 9.86
CA MET A 1 11.94 23.23 10.48
C MET A 1 10.62 23.91 10.74
N SER A 2 10.32 24.29 11.98
CA SER A 2 9.09 25.00 12.35
C SER A 2 9.16 26.44 11.85
N VAL A 3 8.30 26.81 10.90
CA VAL A 3 8.16 28.20 10.44
C VAL A 3 7.54 29.00 11.59
N GLN A 4 8.23 30.03 12.08
CA GLN A 4 7.64 31.01 12.98
C GLN A 4 6.66 31.87 12.20
N ILE A 5 5.39 31.87 12.63
CA ILE A 5 4.33 32.66 12.01
C ILE A 5 4.15 33.91 12.89
N ASN A 6 4.47 35.09 12.36
CA ASN A 6 4.38 36.34 13.11
C ASN A 6 2.99 36.99 12.97
N ASP A 7 1.97 36.40 13.58
CA ASP A 7 0.59 36.87 13.54
C ASP A 7 0.01 37.16 14.93
N LYS A 8 -1.28 37.52 14.99
CA LYS A 8 -1.97 37.88 16.24
C LYS A 8 -1.89 36.76 17.29
N LEU A 9 -2.01 35.51 16.86
CA LEU A 9 -1.93 34.36 17.75
C LEU A 9 -0.54 34.20 18.37
N GLN A 10 0.51 34.33 17.57
CA GLN A 10 1.88 34.26 18.08
C GLN A 10 2.19 35.37 19.10
N LYS A 11 1.61 36.56 18.93
CA LYS A 11 1.74 37.68 19.89
C LYS A 11 0.93 37.49 21.18
N THR A 12 -0.15 36.71 21.12
CA THR A 12 -0.95 36.37 22.30
C THR A 12 -0.28 35.30 23.16
N LEU A 13 0.51 34.41 22.57
CA LEU A 13 1.19 33.29 23.25
C LEU A 13 2.72 33.46 23.17
N ASN A 14 3.24 34.48 23.86
CA ASN A 14 4.65 34.85 23.77
C ASN A 14 5.60 33.81 24.38
N GLY A 15 5.11 32.93 25.27
CA GLY A 15 5.90 31.85 25.86
C GLY A 15 6.10 30.65 24.94
N LEU A 16 5.41 30.59 23.79
CA LEU A 16 5.38 29.43 22.91
C LEU A 16 5.61 29.78 21.44
N ASN A 17 6.06 28.81 20.65
CA ASN A 17 6.02 28.89 19.21
C ASN A 17 4.67 28.38 18.69
N ALA A 18 3.78 29.30 18.31
CA ALA A 18 2.45 29.00 17.77
C ALA A 18 2.53 28.50 16.32
N ASN A 19 3.22 27.37 16.11
CA ASN A 19 3.36 26.72 14.82
C ASN A 19 2.08 25.97 14.39
N SER A 20 2.11 25.29 13.24
CA SER A 20 0.95 24.56 12.69
C SER A 20 0.43 23.45 13.62
N ARG A 21 1.32 22.65 14.22
CA ARG A 21 0.96 21.57 15.15
C ARG A 21 0.28 22.13 16.39
N PHE A 22 0.90 23.12 17.02
CA PHE A 22 0.34 23.79 18.19
C PHE A 22 -1.03 24.42 17.88
N SER A 23 -1.16 25.08 16.73
CA SER A 23 -2.44 25.66 16.30
C SER A 23 -3.53 24.62 16.09
N THR A 24 -3.15 23.44 15.58
CA THR A 24 -4.06 22.32 15.38
C THR A 24 -4.58 21.82 16.72
N TRP A 25 -3.69 21.54 17.67
CA TRP A 25 -4.07 21.16 19.03
C TRP A 25 -4.94 22.23 19.70
N LEU A 26 -4.53 23.50 19.62
CA LEU A 26 -5.23 24.62 20.25
C LEU A 26 -6.66 24.77 19.73
N TRP A 27 -6.88 24.59 18.43
CA TRP A 27 -8.21 24.65 17.84
C TRP A 27 -9.13 23.59 18.45
N PHE A 28 -8.67 22.34 18.58
CA PHE A 28 -9.43 21.28 19.23
C PHE A 28 -9.63 21.54 20.72
N PHE A 29 -8.60 22.03 21.40
CA PHE A 29 -8.63 22.33 22.83
C PHE A 29 -9.66 23.41 23.17
N ILE A 30 -9.68 24.53 22.43
CA ILE A 30 -10.69 25.58 22.63
C ILE A 30 -12.08 25.02 22.34
N LYS A 31 -12.24 24.21 21.29
CA LYS A 31 -13.54 23.59 20.95
C LYS A 31 -14.02 22.58 21.99
N SER A 32 -13.13 21.83 22.63
CA SER A 32 -13.52 20.89 23.69
C SER A 32 -13.95 21.61 24.97
N GLN A 33 -13.33 22.77 25.27
CA GLN A 33 -13.69 23.57 26.44
C GLN A 33 -14.90 24.48 26.21
N SER A 34 -15.07 24.97 24.97
CA SER A 34 -16.10 25.93 24.61
C SER A 34 -16.62 25.62 23.20
N PRO A 35 -17.51 24.61 23.04
CA PRO A 35 -17.99 24.17 21.74
C PRO A 35 -18.61 25.29 20.89
N GLN A 36 -19.24 26.25 21.57
CA GLN A 36 -19.93 27.39 20.97
C GLN A 36 -19.01 28.51 20.48
N THR A 37 -17.71 28.50 20.84
CA THR A 37 -16.77 29.52 20.39
C THR A 37 -16.62 29.46 18.87
N ASN A 38 -16.87 30.57 18.19
CA ASN A 38 -16.73 30.64 16.73
C ASN A 38 -15.26 30.82 16.34
N LEU A 39 -14.61 29.72 15.96
CA LEU A 39 -13.24 29.72 15.40
C LEU A 39 -13.23 29.69 13.86
N GLY A 40 -14.40 29.62 13.23
CA GLY A 40 -14.55 29.27 11.82
C GLY A 40 -14.16 27.81 11.51
N GLU A 41 -14.10 27.49 10.22
CA GLU A 41 -13.65 26.18 9.76
C GLU A 41 -12.16 25.98 10.07
N PHE A 42 -11.78 24.72 10.27
CA PHE A 42 -10.39 24.34 10.51
C PHE A 42 -9.51 24.76 9.33
N ARG A 43 -8.39 25.44 9.65
CA ARG A 43 -7.45 26.06 8.69
C ARG A 43 -8.05 27.14 7.78
N SER A 44 -9.23 27.69 8.11
CA SER A 44 -9.79 28.83 7.38
C SER A 44 -8.97 30.12 7.58
N PRO A 45 -9.00 31.05 6.60
CA PRO A 45 -8.49 32.41 6.80
C PRO A 45 -9.11 33.05 8.05
N GLY A 46 -8.26 33.66 8.88
CA GLY A 46 -8.67 34.29 10.14
C GLY A 46 -8.94 33.33 11.31
N MET A 47 -8.83 31.99 11.13
CA MET A 47 -8.97 31.03 12.25
C MET A 47 -8.02 31.38 13.40
N ARG A 48 -6.76 31.70 13.09
CA ARG A 48 -5.75 32.03 14.09
C ARG A 48 -6.03 33.35 14.81
N ASP A 49 -6.56 34.34 14.10
CA ASP A 49 -6.98 35.61 14.70
C ASP A 49 -8.16 35.41 15.67
N ARG A 50 -9.15 34.60 15.29
CA ARG A 50 -10.28 34.24 16.16
C ARG A 50 -9.83 33.45 17.39
N MET A 51 -8.85 32.55 17.26
CA MET A 51 -8.26 31.87 18.41
C MET A 51 -7.59 32.87 19.35
N ALA A 52 -6.81 33.82 18.82
CA ALA A 52 -6.18 34.87 19.63
C ALA A 52 -7.22 35.73 20.37
N GLU A 53 -8.32 36.09 19.71
CA GLU A 53 -9.44 36.81 20.31
C GLU A 53 -10.12 36.03 21.42
N ALA A 54 -10.38 34.73 21.22
CA ALA A 54 -10.97 33.87 22.23
C ALA A 54 -10.07 33.71 23.46
N ILE A 55 -8.75 33.74 23.29
CA ILE A 55 -7.78 33.70 24.38
C ILE A 55 -7.79 35.02 25.15
N ASN A 56 -7.74 36.16 24.44
CA ASN A 56 -7.68 37.49 25.06
C ASN A 56 -8.94 37.91 25.83
N GLN A 57 -10.03 37.14 25.77
CA GLN A 57 -11.24 37.37 26.57
C GLN A 57 -11.02 37.17 28.07
N ASP A 58 -9.99 36.42 28.46
CA ASP A 58 -9.63 36.15 29.85
C ASP A 58 -8.11 36.26 30.02
N ALA A 59 -7.68 37.13 30.95
CA ALA A 59 -6.28 37.43 31.19
C ALA A 59 -5.44 36.21 31.59
N HIS A 60 -6.04 35.19 32.21
CA HIS A 60 -5.33 33.99 32.65
C HIS A 60 -5.33 32.87 31.60
N ARG A 61 -6.09 33.02 30.51
CA ARG A 61 -6.30 31.94 29.53
C ARG A 61 -5.03 31.62 28.75
N ALA A 62 -4.21 32.62 28.45
CA ALA A 62 -2.91 32.42 27.80
C ALA A 62 -1.99 31.55 28.66
N GLU A 63 -1.74 31.95 29.91
CA GLU A 63 -0.90 31.20 30.86
C GLU A 63 -1.44 29.77 31.09
N PHE A 64 -2.76 29.63 31.22
CA PHE A 64 -3.40 28.33 31.34
C PHE A 64 -3.16 27.44 30.11
N ILE A 65 -3.34 27.97 28.90
CA ILE A 65 -3.06 27.23 27.65
C ILE A 65 -1.58 26.82 27.57
N GLU A 66 -0.67 27.72 27.95
CA GLU A 66 0.76 27.41 27.98
C GLU A 66 1.05 26.25 28.93
N ALA A 67 0.53 26.30 30.16
CA ALA A 67 0.68 25.23 31.15
C ALA A 67 0.06 23.90 30.68
N GLN A 68 -1.14 23.92 30.08
CA GLN A 68 -1.78 22.71 29.54
C GLN A 68 -0.97 22.11 28.39
N SER A 69 -0.46 22.94 27.48
CA SER A 69 0.39 22.47 26.39
C SER A 69 1.67 21.81 26.91
N ALA A 70 2.30 22.40 27.93
CA ALA A 70 3.50 21.88 28.57
C ALA A 70 3.27 20.60 29.37
N MET A 71 2.03 20.32 29.80
CA MET A 71 1.66 19.12 30.54
C MET A 71 1.26 17.95 29.63
N PHE A 72 0.67 18.23 28.46
CA PHE A 72 0.04 17.19 27.63
C PHE A 72 0.69 16.97 26.26
N LEU A 73 1.40 17.94 25.69
CA LEU A 73 2.03 17.77 24.37
C LEU A 73 3.37 17.07 24.50
N LEU A 74 3.60 16.06 23.66
CA LEU A 74 4.91 15.43 23.54
C LEU A 74 5.88 16.31 22.75
N PRO A 75 7.19 16.28 23.05
CA PRO A 75 8.18 16.97 22.24
C PRO A 75 8.20 16.39 20.82
N GLU A 76 8.48 17.22 19.81
CA GLU A 76 8.49 16.81 18.40
C GLU A 76 9.39 15.59 18.13
N GLN A 77 10.50 15.48 18.87
CA GLN A 77 11.44 14.35 18.77
C GLN A 77 10.74 12.99 18.97
N SER A 78 9.77 12.91 19.88
CA SER A 78 9.03 11.68 20.18
C SER A 78 8.09 11.26 19.05
N LEU A 79 7.76 12.17 18.14
CA LEU A 79 6.83 11.96 17.02
C LEU A 79 7.53 11.88 15.66
N ARG A 80 8.87 12.05 15.60
CA ARG A 80 9.62 12.06 14.33
C ARG A 80 9.53 10.76 13.51
N TRP A 81 9.26 9.64 14.16
CA TRP A 81 9.12 8.34 13.49
C TRP A 81 7.79 8.22 12.73
N ILE A 82 6.83 9.11 13.00
CA ILE A 82 5.57 9.23 12.26
C ILE A 82 5.86 10.09 11.03
N THR A 83 5.73 9.47 9.86
CA THR A 83 6.04 10.06 8.56
C THR A 83 4.77 10.40 7.78
N ASP A 84 4.91 10.96 6.58
CA ASP A 84 3.79 11.19 5.66
C ASP A 84 3.33 9.94 4.90
N ASP A 85 3.87 8.76 5.24
CA ASP A 85 3.48 7.49 4.66
C ASP A 85 1.99 7.19 4.89
N LYS A 86 1.23 7.01 3.80
CA LYS A 86 -0.22 6.81 3.82
C LYS A 86 -0.60 5.57 4.65
N ARG A 87 0.11 4.46 4.45
CA ARG A 87 -0.17 3.17 5.10
C ARG A 87 0.10 3.24 6.60
N GLN A 88 1.22 3.83 7.00
CA GLN A 88 1.58 4.09 8.40
C GLN A 88 0.48 4.91 9.07
N ASN A 89 0.08 6.04 8.47
CA ASN A 89 -0.94 6.90 9.07
C ASN A 89 -2.28 6.20 9.24
N ILE A 90 -2.74 5.42 8.25
CA ILE A 90 -3.97 4.62 8.37
C ILE A 90 -3.85 3.59 9.51
N PHE A 91 -2.72 2.89 9.59
CA PHE A 91 -2.46 1.93 10.66
C PHE A 91 -2.48 2.59 12.04
N LEU A 92 -1.78 3.71 12.20
CA LEU A 92 -1.66 4.43 13.46
C LEU A 92 -3.01 5.01 13.92
N ILE A 93 -3.76 5.64 13.02
CA ILE A 93 -5.09 6.18 13.35
C ILE A 93 -6.01 5.07 13.88
N ARG A 94 -6.04 3.92 13.20
CA ARG A 94 -6.82 2.76 13.64
C ARG A 94 -6.36 2.26 15.02
N LYS A 95 -5.05 2.09 15.22
CA LYS A 95 -4.50 1.59 16.49
C LYS A 95 -4.74 2.52 17.66
N LEU A 96 -4.61 3.83 17.43
CA LEU A 96 -4.92 4.84 18.43
C LEU A 96 -6.42 4.82 18.78
N ALA A 97 -7.30 4.68 17.79
CA ALA A 97 -8.74 4.53 18.02
C ALA A 97 -9.07 3.27 18.84
N GLU A 98 -8.52 2.10 18.47
CA GLU A 98 -8.68 0.84 19.21
C GLU A 98 -8.30 1.00 20.68
N LYS A 99 -7.14 1.61 20.95
CA LYS A 99 -6.64 1.87 22.30
C LYS A 99 -7.48 2.92 23.06
N ASN A 100 -8.23 3.75 22.35
CA ASN A 100 -9.16 4.74 22.90
C ASN A 100 -10.62 4.25 22.95
N GLY A 101 -10.86 2.93 22.97
CA GLY A 101 -12.21 2.35 23.03
C GLY A 101 -13.01 2.52 21.72
N ASN A 102 -12.32 2.55 20.58
CA ASN A 102 -12.88 2.81 19.24
C ASN A 102 -13.50 4.20 19.07
N ASN A 103 -13.05 5.18 19.86
CA ASN A 103 -13.47 6.58 19.71
C ASN A 103 -12.64 7.26 18.61
N TYR A 104 -13.26 7.43 17.44
CA TYR A 104 -12.68 8.17 16.33
C TYR A 104 -12.91 9.66 16.51
N ILE A 105 -11.87 10.44 16.29
CA ILE A 105 -11.98 11.89 16.24
C ILE A 105 -12.69 12.27 14.95
N THR A 106 -13.72 13.12 15.08
CA THR A 106 -14.33 13.77 13.92
C THR A 106 -13.31 14.73 13.32
N SER A 107 -12.54 14.23 12.34
CA SER A 107 -11.52 15.04 11.68
C SER A 107 -12.15 16.07 10.76
N PRO A 108 -11.75 17.35 10.83
CA PRO A 108 -12.04 18.31 9.78
C PRO A 108 -11.52 17.81 8.41
N THR A 109 -12.21 18.14 7.32
CA THR A 109 -11.88 17.69 5.96
C THR A 109 -10.44 17.99 5.53
N ASN A 110 -9.83 19.06 6.05
CA ASN A 110 -8.48 19.51 5.72
C ASN A 110 -7.38 19.00 6.69
N LEU A 111 -7.70 18.04 7.56
CA LEU A 111 -6.76 17.39 8.48
C LEU A 111 -6.65 15.90 8.14
N THR A 112 -5.55 15.53 7.48
CA THR A 112 -5.31 14.18 6.97
C THR A 112 -3.87 13.75 7.20
N GLY A 113 -3.56 12.46 6.95
CA GLY A 113 -2.20 11.92 6.98
C GLY A 113 -1.50 12.12 8.34
N ARG A 114 -0.22 12.52 8.27
CA ARG A 114 0.65 12.74 9.45
C ARG A 114 0.07 13.74 10.44
N ASP A 115 -0.45 14.86 9.94
CA ASP A 115 -0.99 15.92 10.78
C ASP A 115 -2.20 15.43 11.58
N LEU A 116 -3.07 14.62 10.96
CA LEU A 116 -4.18 13.98 11.67
C LEU A 116 -3.68 13.02 12.74
N THR A 117 -2.76 12.12 12.40
CA THR A 117 -2.20 11.15 13.34
C THR A 117 -1.60 11.84 14.58
N ILE A 118 -0.84 12.92 14.36
CA ILE A 118 -0.26 13.72 15.45
C ILE A 118 -1.35 14.42 16.25
N ALA A 119 -2.36 15.00 15.59
CA ALA A 119 -3.47 15.66 16.28
C ALA A 119 -4.23 14.68 17.20
N ILE A 120 -4.46 13.43 16.77
CA ILE A 120 -5.09 12.39 17.60
C ILE A 120 -4.30 12.15 18.89
N ILE A 121 -2.97 12.05 18.78
CA ILE A 121 -2.08 11.87 19.93
C ILE A 121 -2.11 13.11 20.83
N ASP A 122 -2.02 14.30 20.24
CA ASP A 122 -1.93 15.57 20.97
C ASP A 122 -3.20 15.85 21.78
N ILE A 123 -4.38 15.60 21.23
CA ILE A 123 -5.65 15.88 21.90
C ILE A 123 -6.08 14.82 22.92
N TRP A 124 -5.39 13.68 22.99
CA TRP A 124 -5.70 12.63 23.96
C TRP A 124 -5.42 13.15 25.39
N PRO A 125 -6.42 13.18 26.29
CA PRO A 125 -6.29 13.75 27.64
C PRO A 125 -5.61 12.78 28.62
N ILE A 126 -4.39 12.36 28.30
CA ILE A 126 -3.51 11.56 29.18
C ILE A 126 -2.19 12.29 29.37
N ASP A 127 -1.55 12.12 30.53
CA ASP A 127 -0.28 12.77 30.85
C ASP A 127 0.85 12.36 29.87
N GLN A 128 1.94 13.12 29.87
CA GLN A 128 3.07 12.88 28.97
C GLN A 128 3.73 11.51 29.16
N ALA A 129 3.77 10.94 30.37
CA ALA A 129 4.40 9.65 30.59
C ALA A 129 3.57 8.53 29.95
N GLN A 130 2.26 8.55 30.19
CA GLN A 130 1.31 7.62 29.56
C GLN A 130 1.28 7.79 28.04
N LYS A 131 1.26 9.04 27.56
CA LYS A 131 1.28 9.35 26.11
C LYS A 131 2.57 8.87 25.45
N SER A 132 3.72 9.05 26.11
CA SER A 132 5.00 8.55 25.63
C SER A 132 5.01 7.02 25.55
N ALA A 133 4.51 6.33 26.58
CA ALA A 133 4.38 4.88 26.58
C ALA A 133 3.47 4.39 25.44
N LEU A 134 2.33 5.05 25.24
CA LEU A 134 1.38 4.77 24.15
C LEU A 134 2.05 4.92 22.78
N VAL A 135 2.76 6.02 22.54
CA VAL A 135 3.45 6.29 21.26
C VAL A 135 4.54 5.24 21.01
N ASN A 136 5.34 4.91 22.03
CA ASN A 136 6.38 3.90 21.91
C ASN A 136 5.82 2.49 21.67
N GLN A 137 4.72 2.12 22.34
CA GLN A 137 4.03 0.86 22.09
C GLN A 137 3.51 0.82 20.65
N THR A 138 2.85 1.88 20.19
CA THR A 138 2.30 1.94 18.83
C THR A 138 3.41 1.91 17.78
N LYS A 139 4.58 2.51 18.06
CA LYS A 139 5.78 2.40 17.22
C LYS A 139 6.25 0.95 17.09
N TRP A 140 6.38 0.24 18.21
CA TRP A 140 6.77 -1.17 18.19
C TRP A 140 5.74 -2.04 17.44
N GLU A 141 4.45 -1.77 17.61
CA GLU A 141 3.39 -2.45 16.86
C GLU A 141 3.51 -2.20 15.35
N TRP A 142 3.85 -0.98 14.93
CA TRP A 142 4.11 -0.68 13.51
C TRP A 142 5.35 -1.39 12.97
N GLU A 143 6.46 -1.40 13.72
CA GLU A 143 7.69 -2.11 13.32
C GLU A 143 7.47 -3.62 13.23
N SER A 144 6.71 -4.19 14.18
CA SER A 144 6.32 -5.60 14.16
C SER A 144 5.41 -5.92 12.98
N HIS A 145 4.41 -5.07 12.73
CA HIS A 145 3.47 -5.19 11.62
C HIS A 145 4.17 -5.19 10.25
N THR A 146 5.17 -4.33 10.08
CA THR A 146 5.92 -4.17 8.82
C THR A 146 7.10 -5.14 8.67
N SER A 147 7.48 -5.89 9.72
CA SER A 147 8.60 -6.84 9.67
C SER A 147 8.47 -7.91 8.58
N SER A 148 7.22 -8.24 8.21
CA SER A 148 6.90 -9.23 7.18
C SER A 148 6.73 -8.65 5.77
N ASP A 149 6.92 -7.34 5.57
CA ASP A 149 6.64 -6.68 4.29
C ASP A 149 7.54 -7.13 3.13
N HIS A 150 8.65 -7.82 3.43
CA HIS A 150 9.50 -8.43 2.43
C HIS A 150 8.73 -9.40 1.50
N ILE A 151 7.59 -9.94 1.94
CA ILE A 151 6.72 -10.80 1.11
C ILE A 151 6.13 -10.04 -0.09
N PHE A 152 5.95 -8.73 0.03
CA PHE A 152 5.37 -7.87 -1.01
C PHE A 152 6.41 -7.32 -1.99
N LYS A 153 7.72 -7.47 -1.70
CA LYS A 153 8.81 -6.99 -2.59
C LYS A 153 8.75 -7.56 -4.01
N TRP A 154 8.17 -8.75 -4.18
CA TRP A 154 7.99 -9.35 -5.50
C TRP A 154 7.08 -8.54 -6.45
N LEU A 155 6.28 -7.62 -5.91
CA LEU A 155 5.45 -6.71 -6.69
C LEU A 155 6.25 -5.56 -7.31
N ASP A 156 7.46 -5.27 -6.82
CA ASP A 156 8.32 -4.15 -7.26
C ASP A 156 9.14 -4.44 -8.55
N ASP A 157 8.88 -5.58 -9.19
CA ASP A 157 9.60 -6.03 -10.39
C ASP A 157 9.15 -5.28 -11.67
N PRO A 158 9.90 -5.35 -12.80
CA PRO A 158 9.58 -4.63 -14.04
C PRO A 158 8.17 -4.85 -14.61
N ASP A 159 7.56 -5.99 -14.29
CA ASP A 159 6.19 -6.36 -14.69
C ASP A 159 5.14 -5.89 -13.65
N GLU A 160 5.43 -4.86 -12.85
CA GLU A 160 4.65 -4.39 -11.70
C GLU A 160 3.14 -4.27 -11.99
N LYS A 161 2.77 -3.59 -13.08
CA LYS A 161 1.36 -3.38 -13.42
C LYS A 161 0.60 -4.70 -13.64
N GLU A 162 1.16 -5.64 -14.40
CA GLU A 162 0.52 -6.93 -14.67
C GLU A 162 0.48 -7.82 -13.42
N LYS A 163 1.53 -7.75 -12.60
CA LYS A 163 1.59 -8.44 -11.31
C LYS A 163 0.54 -7.91 -10.34
N LEU A 164 0.38 -6.59 -10.25
CA LEU A 164 -0.63 -5.95 -9.43
C LEU A 164 -2.04 -6.31 -9.89
N VAL A 165 -2.31 -6.30 -11.20
CA VAL A 165 -3.61 -6.77 -11.74
C VAL A 165 -3.88 -8.21 -11.30
N THR A 166 -2.92 -9.12 -11.47
CA THR A 166 -3.06 -10.52 -11.03
C THR A 166 -3.26 -10.61 -9.51
N ALA A 167 -2.55 -9.79 -8.74
CA ALA A 167 -2.66 -9.76 -7.29
C ALA A 167 -4.06 -9.33 -6.84
N TRP A 168 -4.58 -8.25 -7.41
CA TRP A 168 -5.93 -7.75 -7.16
C TRP A 168 -7.01 -8.76 -7.53
N GLU A 169 -6.90 -9.42 -8.70
CA GLU A 169 -7.84 -10.47 -9.11
C GLU A 169 -7.90 -11.62 -8.10
N ILE A 170 -6.74 -12.13 -7.68
CA ILE A 170 -6.66 -13.25 -6.74
C ILE A 170 -7.11 -12.83 -5.34
N ALA A 171 -6.73 -11.63 -4.89
CA ALA A 171 -7.13 -11.12 -3.58
C ALA A 171 -8.66 -10.92 -3.50
N LYS A 172 -9.26 -10.31 -4.53
CA LYS A 172 -10.73 -10.17 -4.66
C LYS A 172 -11.44 -11.51 -4.70
N SER A 173 -10.87 -12.49 -5.42
CA SER A 173 -11.44 -13.83 -5.53
C SER A 173 -11.42 -14.59 -4.21
N LYS A 174 -10.32 -14.51 -3.46
CA LYS A 174 -10.17 -15.23 -2.19
C LYS A 174 -10.88 -14.54 -1.02
N TYR A 175 -10.95 -13.21 -1.04
CA TYR A 175 -11.47 -12.42 0.07
C TYR A 175 -12.49 -11.36 -0.40
N PRO A 176 -13.62 -11.77 -1.01
CA PRO A 176 -14.56 -10.85 -1.64
C PRO A 176 -15.11 -9.78 -0.69
N LEU A 177 -15.31 -10.13 0.59
CA LEU A 177 -15.81 -9.19 1.60
C LEU A 177 -14.81 -8.06 1.93
N LEU A 178 -13.50 -8.34 1.88
CA LEU A 178 -12.46 -7.33 2.15
C LEU A 178 -12.37 -6.28 1.03
N PHE A 179 -12.77 -6.66 -0.18
CA PHE A 179 -12.59 -5.86 -1.38
C PHE A 179 -13.91 -5.35 -1.99
N PHE A 180 -15.04 -5.56 -1.31
CA PHE A 180 -16.38 -5.24 -1.82
C PHE A 180 -16.59 -3.75 -2.12
N GLN A 181 -15.94 -2.85 -1.35
CA GLN A 181 -16.10 -1.39 -1.48
C GLN A 181 -14.88 -0.68 -2.08
N GLN A 182 -13.87 -1.41 -2.56
CA GLN A 182 -12.64 -0.77 -3.01
C GLN A 182 -12.75 -0.21 -4.43
N SER A 183 -12.88 1.11 -4.51
CA SER A 183 -12.88 1.89 -5.74
C SER A 183 -11.48 2.04 -6.32
N GLN A 184 -11.26 1.38 -7.46
CA GLN A 184 -10.39 1.77 -8.59
C GLN A 184 -8.87 1.95 -8.43
N SER A 185 -8.31 2.29 -7.27
CA SER A 185 -6.86 2.42 -7.18
C SER A 185 -6.21 1.04 -7.12
N GLN A 186 -5.51 0.66 -8.18
CA GLN A 186 -4.79 -0.61 -8.30
C GLN A 186 -3.31 -0.48 -7.91
N GLU A 187 -2.99 0.48 -7.05
CA GLU A 187 -1.64 0.68 -6.54
C GLU A 187 -1.26 -0.39 -5.51
N LYS A 188 0.04 -0.61 -5.36
CA LYS A 188 0.60 -1.58 -4.42
C LYS A 188 0.21 -1.27 -2.98
N ASP A 189 0.35 -0.01 -2.56
CA ASP A 189 0.07 0.39 -1.19
C ASP A 189 -1.40 0.21 -0.82
N ASP A 190 -2.31 0.45 -1.76
CA ASP A 190 -3.74 0.23 -1.53
C ASP A 190 -4.05 -1.26 -1.36
N LEU A 191 -3.39 -2.14 -2.12
CA LEU A 191 -3.50 -3.59 -1.91
C LEU A 191 -3.01 -3.97 -0.50
N ILE A 192 -1.85 -3.45 -0.07
CA ILE A 192 -1.29 -3.81 1.23
C ILE A 192 -2.14 -3.24 2.38
N ILE A 193 -2.58 -1.98 2.28
CA ILE A 193 -3.50 -1.34 3.24
C ILE A 193 -4.75 -2.20 3.42
N SER A 194 -5.29 -2.74 2.32
CA SER A 194 -6.45 -3.62 2.34
C SER A 194 -6.20 -4.90 3.12
N LEU A 195 -5.07 -5.54 2.86
CA LEU A 195 -4.65 -6.74 3.58
C LEU A 195 -4.37 -6.44 5.06
N ASP A 196 -3.92 -5.24 5.39
CA ASP A 196 -3.68 -4.79 6.76
C ASP A 196 -4.96 -4.42 7.52
N SER A 197 -5.99 -3.99 6.80
CA SER A 197 -7.31 -3.70 7.37
C SER A 197 -8.06 -4.97 7.79
N SER A 198 -7.68 -6.12 7.24
CA SER A 198 -8.29 -7.41 7.49
C SER A 198 -7.75 -8.12 8.74
N THR A 199 -8.45 -9.16 9.20
CA THR A 199 -7.97 -10.07 10.25
C THR A 199 -6.92 -11.07 9.75
N LEU A 200 -6.37 -10.89 8.54
CA LEU A 200 -5.42 -11.83 7.96
C LEU A 200 -4.09 -11.80 8.71
N THR A 201 -3.70 -12.99 9.15
CA THR A 201 -2.42 -13.28 9.79
C THR A 201 -1.28 -13.27 8.77
N THR A 202 -0.04 -13.12 9.24
CA THR A 202 1.16 -13.17 8.38
C THR A 202 1.23 -14.47 7.54
N PRO A 203 0.97 -15.67 8.09
CA PRO A 203 0.91 -16.91 7.29
C PRO A 203 -0.13 -16.85 6.16
N GLU A 204 -1.31 -16.28 6.41
CA GLU A 204 -2.34 -16.14 5.37
C GLU A 204 -1.92 -15.17 4.27
N LYS A 205 -1.26 -14.06 4.63
CA LYS A 205 -0.65 -13.14 3.67
C LYS A 205 0.41 -13.83 2.80
N ILE A 206 1.26 -14.69 3.40
CA ILE A 206 2.24 -15.50 2.67
C ILE A 206 1.54 -16.44 1.67
N LEU A 207 0.53 -17.19 2.13
CA LEU A 207 -0.24 -18.11 1.27
C LEU A 207 -0.96 -17.40 0.12
N LEU A 208 -1.47 -16.18 0.37
CA LEU A 208 -2.03 -15.33 -0.67
C LEU A 208 -0.95 -14.96 -1.69
N MET A 209 0.20 -14.47 -1.25
CA MET A 209 1.31 -14.09 -2.13
C MET A 209 1.83 -15.27 -2.97
N ASP A 210 1.92 -16.47 -2.39
CA ASP A 210 2.33 -17.67 -3.14
C ASP A 210 1.30 -18.06 -4.21
N SER A 211 0.01 -17.89 -3.90
CA SER A 211 -1.06 -18.13 -4.87
C SER A 211 -1.01 -17.13 -6.02
N ILE A 212 -0.73 -15.87 -5.73
CA ILE A 212 -0.54 -14.80 -6.72
C ILE A 212 0.66 -15.13 -7.63
N LYS A 213 1.83 -15.43 -7.05
CA LYS A 213 3.06 -15.79 -7.78
C LYS A 213 2.84 -17.00 -8.70
N LYS A 214 2.14 -18.03 -8.19
CA LYS A 214 1.79 -19.23 -8.96
C LYS A 214 0.87 -18.89 -10.13
N ARG A 215 -0.19 -18.11 -9.89
CA ARG A 215 -1.12 -17.69 -10.96
C ARG A 215 -0.41 -16.86 -12.02
N TRP A 216 0.41 -15.91 -11.61
CA TRP A 216 1.18 -15.07 -12.52
C TRP A 216 2.10 -15.90 -13.41
N SER A 217 2.85 -16.84 -12.83
CA SER A 217 3.73 -17.74 -13.59
C SER A 217 2.95 -18.59 -14.60
N GLN A 218 1.75 -19.06 -14.22
CA GLN A 218 0.87 -19.80 -15.13
C GLN A 218 0.34 -18.92 -16.27
N ASN A 219 -0.08 -17.68 -15.97
CA ASN A 219 -0.55 -16.73 -16.98
C ASN A 219 0.58 -16.41 -17.98
N LYS A 220 1.79 -16.14 -17.49
CA LYS A 220 2.97 -15.88 -18.34
C LYS A 220 3.32 -17.09 -19.23
N TYR A 221 3.24 -18.30 -18.67
CA TYR A 221 3.43 -19.53 -19.45
C TYR A 221 2.34 -19.70 -20.54
N ARG A 222 1.07 -19.49 -20.19
CA ARG A 222 -0.05 -19.60 -21.13
C ARG A 222 0.04 -18.57 -22.25
N ALA A 223 0.40 -17.32 -21.93
CA ALA A 223 0.61 -16.27 -22.93
C ALA A 223 1.70 -16.66 -23.94
N LYS A 224 2.79 -17.30 -23.49
CA LYS A 224 3.85 -17.83 -24.36
C LYS A 224 3.40 -18.99 -25.24
N MET A 225 2.36 -19.71 -24.83
CA MET A 225 1.78 -20.84 -25.57
C MET A 225 0.61 -20.43 -26.47
N THR A 226 0.19 -19.17 -26.48
CA THR A 226 -0.82 -18.69 -27.45
C THR A 226 -0.31 -18.94 -28.88
N GLY A 227 -1.08 -19.70 -29.67
CA GLY A 227 -0.69 -20.13 -31.02
C GLY A 227 0.21 -21.37 -31.08
N LYS A 228 0.62 -21.94 -29.93
CA LYS A 228 1.45 -23.15 -29.85
C LYS A 228 0.66 -24.28 -29.18
N LYS A 229 0.51 -25.41 -29.87
CA LYS A 229 -0.07 -26.62 -29.29
C LYS A 229 1.02 -27.66 -29.08
N GLN A 230 1.10 -28.20 -27.87
CA GLN A 230 1.97 -29.34 -27.60
C GLN A 230 1.31 -30.61 -28.15
N TYR A 231 2.03 -31.30 -29.04
CA TYR A 231 1.65 -32.61 -29.52
C TYR A 231 2.64 -33.64 -28.97
N ASN A 232 2.11 -34.70 -28.35
CA ASN A 232 2.90 -35.83 -27.89
C ASN A 232 2.88 -36.88 -29.00
N PHE A 233 4.04 -37.13 -29.62
CA PHE A 233 4.17 -38.13 -30.67
C PHE A 233 4.91 -39.36 -30.15
N ILE A 234 4.39 -40.55 -30.47
CA ILE A 234 5.14 -41.80 -30.32
C ILE A 234 5.95 -41.97 -31.60
N MET A 235 7.28 -41.94 -31.47
CA MET A 235 8.21 -42.11 -32.59
C MET A 235 9.09 -43.34 -32.34
N SER A 236 9.47 -44.05 -33.41
CA SER A 236 10.47 -45.11 -33.30
C SER A 236 11.82 -44.53 -32.86
N GLU A 237 12.63 -45.30 -32.15
CA GLU A 237 13.99 -44.89 -31.76
C GLU A 237 14.83 -44.45 -32.97
N LYS A 238 14.64 -45.10 -34.12
CA LYS A 238 15.30 -44.74 -35.38
C LYS A 238 14.91 -43.33 -35.85
N ALA A 239 13.64 -42.96 -35.72
CA ALA A 239 13.16 -41.63 -36.08
C ALA A 239 13.69 -40.56 -35.12
N ILE A 240 13.73 -40.84 -33.82
CA ILE A 240 14.32 -39.95 -32.80
C ILE A 240 15.80 -39.69 -33.12
N LYS A 241 16.59 -40.75 -33.37
CA LYS A 241 18.02 -40.61 -33.75
C LYS A 241 18.22 -39.80 -35.03
N ARG A 242 17.30 -39.88 -36.01
CA ARG A 242 17.36 -39.05 -37.23
C ARG A 242 17.07 -37.58 -36.93
N LEU A 243 16.06 -37.32 -36.09
CA LEU A 243 15.71 -35.97 -35.66
C LEU A 243 16.85 -35.31 -34.88
N ASP A 244 17.52 -36.06 -34.00
CA ASP A 244 18.69 -35.59 -33.25
C ASP A 244 19.84 -35.19 -34.17
N LYS A 245 20.19 -36.05 -35.13
CA LYS A 245 21.25 -35.75 -36.11
C LYS A 245 20.93 -34.51 -36.95
N LEU A 246 19.66 -34.31 -37.32
CA LEU A 246 19.24 -33.12 -38.07
C LEU A 246 19.30 -31.85 -37.22
N ALA A 247 18.89 -31.94 -35.96
CA ALA A 247 18.97 -30.85 -34.99
C ALA A 247 20.43 -30.43 -34.76
N GLU A 248 21.32 -31.38 -34.48
CA GLU A 248 22.75 -31.14 -34.26
C GLU A 248 23.44 -30.58 -35.50
N LYS A 249 23.18 -31.16 -36.68
CA LYS A 249 23.82 -30.72 -37.93
C LYS A 249 23.53 -29.26 -38.28
N HIS A 250 22.36 -28.75 -37.88
CA HIS A 250 21.90 -27.40 -38.23
C HIS A 250 21.86 -26.44 -37.04
N ASP A 251 22.32 -26.85 -35.86
CA ASP A 251 22.23 -26.10 -34.60
C ASP A 251 20.80 -25.60 -34.29
N LEU A 252 19.81 -26.48 -34.51
CA LEU A 252 18.39 -26.19 -34.32
C LEU A 252 17.79 -27.03 -33.21
N LYS A 253 16.71 -26.52 -32.59
CA LYS A 253 15.89 -27.34 -31.70
C LYS A 253 15.11 -28.37 -32.51
N ARG A 254 14.91 -29.57 -31.94
CA ARG A 254 14.08 -30.65 -32.53
C ARG A 254 12.73 -30.15 -33.06
N THR A 255 12.06 -29.27 -32.31
CA THR A 255 10.77 -28.69 -32.71
C THR A 255 10.89 -27.81 -33.95
N GLN A 256 11.96 -27.03 -34.09
CA GLN A 256 12.20 -26.18 -35.27
C GLN A 256 12.46 -27.04 -36.51
N VAL A 257 13.21 -28.15 -36.35
CA VAL A 257 13.43 -29.10 -37.46
C VAL A 257 12.08 -29.68 -37.92
N LEU A 258 11.21 -30.08 -37.00
CA LEU A 258 9.88 -30.58 -37.35
C LEU A 258 9.02 -29.53 -38.04
N GLU A 259 8.99 -28.29 -37.54
CA GLU A 259 8.25 -27.18 -38.17
C GLU A 259 8.74 -26.91 -39.59
N ILE A 260 10.06 -26.85 -39.82
CA ILE A 260 10.64 -26.65 -41.15
C ILE A 260 10.25 -27.80 -42.10
N LEU A 261 10.36 -29.06 -41.63
CA LEU A 261 10.04 -30.21 -42.46
C LEU A 261 8.55 -30.26 -42.82
N LEU A 262 7.67 -29.94 -41.87
CA LEU A 262 6.22 -29.87 -42.11
C LEU A 262 5.89 -28.76 -43.10
N GLN A 263 6.42 -27.56 -42.90
CA GLN A 263 6.22 -26.42 -43.80
C GLN A 263 6.73 -26.73 -45.21
N MET A 264 7.93 -27.28 -45.34
CA MET A 264 8.50 -27.63 -46.64
C MET A 264 7.67 -28.67 -47.37
N GLU A 265 7.13 -29.65 -46.66
CA GLU A 265 6.31 -30.69 -47.28
C GLU A 265 4.91 -30.19 -47.63
N GLU A 266 4.31 -29.32 -46.82
CA GLU A 266 3.02 -28.68 -47.13
C GLU A 266 3.13 -27.76 -48.35
N GLU A 267 4.18 -26.93 -48.43
CA GLU A 267 4.37 -25.98 -49.52
C GLU A 267 4.82 -26.64 -50.84
N LYS A 268 5.69 -27.66 -50.76
CA LYS A 268 6.33 -28.26 -51.95
C LYS A 268 5.82 -29.64 -52.33
N GLY A 269 5.20 -30.38 -51.40
CA GLY A 269 4.64 -31.73 -51.63
C GLY A 269 5.64 -32.73 -52.22
N ALA A 270 6.93 -32.60 -51.89
CA ALA A 270 7.98 -33.27 -52.65
C ALA A 270 8.29 -34.69 -52.16
N TYR A 271 8.07 -34.99 -50.87
CA TYR A 271 8.61 -36.20 -50.24
C TYR A 271 7.53 -37.22 -49.87
N ILE A 272 6.37 -36.80 -49.38
CA ILE A 272 5.26 -37.71 -49.02
C ILE A 272 4.62 -38.32 -50.27
N PRO A 273 4.23 -37.57 -51.32
CA PRO A 273 3.66 -38.16 -52.54
C PRO A 273 4.61 -39.12 -53.24
N LYS A 274 5.92 -38.78 -53.34
CA LYS A 274 6.93 -39.69 -53.90
C LYS A 274 7.05 -41.01 -53.15
N LYS A 275 6.84 -40.98 -51.83
CA LYS A 275 6.86 -42.20 -51.00
C LYS A 275 5.57 -43.00 -51.04
N LEU A 276 4.43 -42.38 -51.36
CA LEU A 276 3.13 -43.04 -51.47
C LEU A 276 2.87 -43.62 -52.88
N ASN A 277 3.43 -43.00 -53.92
CA ASN A 277 3.28 -43.45 -55.32
C ASN A 277 3.82 -44.85 -55.67
N PRO A 278 4.64 -45.58 -54.89
CA PRO A 278 4.98 -46.97 -55.22
C PRO A 278 3.89 -48.00 -54.91
N LEU A 279 2.69 -47.59 -54.43
CA LEU A 279 1.61 -48.52 -54.04
C LEU A 279 0.40 -48.53 -54.99
N ILE A 280 0.48 -47.89 -56.16
CA ILE A 280 -0.63 -47.87 -57.15
C ILE A 280 -0.37 -48.79 -58.36
N ASP A 281 0.83 -49.35 -58.50
CA ASP A 281 1.13 -50.35 -59.54
C ASP A 281 1.26 -51.77 -58.94
N ILE A 282 0.13 -52.36 -58.51
CA ILE A 282 -0.11 -53.82 -58.48
C ILE A 282 -1.51 -54.08 -59.03
#